data_AF-A0A1G7TN90-F1
#
_entry.id   AF-A0A1G7TN90-F1
#
_cell.length_a   1.000
_cell.length_b   1.000
_cell.length_c   1.000
_cell.angle_alpha   90.00
_cell.angle_beta   90.00
_cell.angle_gamma   90.00
#
_symmetry.space_group_name_H-M   'P 1'
#
loop_
_entity.id
_entity.type
_entity.pdbx_description
1 polymer ?
#
loop_
_entity_poly.entity_id
_entity_poly.type
_entity_poly.pdbx_seq_one_letter_code
_entity_poly.pdbx_strand_id
1 'polypeptide(L)'
;MKRKAANLPPGSLVEALLDGRWRPCLLARRQGKDFQTLHLAPLDPPGELLPVDPETKLNPLPGQLHLEPTPATGQEPGPPIPTGGAFSAPDGQWLKTEEDYKGQRSLACVNLATGTIARRRDRQPEITPLTLTPPTRRWTWRRR
;
A
#
# COMPACT_ATOMS: atom_id res chain seq x y z
N MET A 1 6.91 -4.80 19.46
CA MET A 1 5.95 -4.11 20.37
C MET A 1 4.76 -3.67 19.52
N LYS A 2 3.54 -4.09 19.86
CA LYS A 2 2.34 -3.73 19.08
C LYS A 2 1.89 -2.30 19.41
N ARG A 3 1.42 -1.55 18.42
CA ARG A 3 0.86 -0.20 18.57
C ARG A 3 -0.53 -0.13 17.94
N LYS A 4 -1.41 0.72 18.48
CA LYS A 4 -2.72 0.99 17.87
C LYS A 4 -2.53 1.60 16.49
N ALA A 5 -3.38 1.24 15.53
CA ALA A 5 -3.36 1.79 14.18
C ALA A 5 -3.48 3.33 14.19
N ALA A 6 -4.31 3.89 15.07
CA ALA A 6 -4.47 5.33 15.27
C ALA A 6 -3.17 6.07 15.63
N ASN A 7 -2.23 5.37 16.28
CA ASN A 7 -0.98 5.94 16.79
C ASN A 7 0.19 5.78 15.81
N LEU A 8 -0.06 5.21 14.63
CA LEU A 8 0.95 5.03 13.60
C LEU A 8 0.72 6.06 12.49
N PRO A 9 1.78 6.74 12.02
CA PRO A 9 1.62 7.68 10.92
C PRO A 9 1.22 6.93 9.63
N PRO A 10 0.27 7.45 8.84
CA PRO A 10 0.00 6.93 7.51
C PRO A 10 1.29 6.89 6.67
N GLY A 11 1.44 5.86 5.84
CA GLY A 11 2.69 5.54 5.13
C GLY A 11 3.63 4.64 5.93
N SER A 12 3.31 4.32 7.19
CA SER A 12 4.09 3.35 7.97
C SER A 12 3.93 1.94 7.42
N LEU A 13 5.05 1.22 7.35
CA LEU A 13 5.04 -0.23 7.15
C LEU A 13 4.64 -0.93 8.45
N VAL A 14 3.70 -1.84 8.33
CA VAL A 14 3.16 -2.60 9.45
C VAL A 14 3.01 -4.06 9.07
N GLU A 15 3.03 -4.94 10.06
CA GLU A 15 2.63 -6.32 9.92
C GLU A 15 1.24 -6.49 10.53
N ALA A 16 0.34 -7.07 9.74
CA ALA A 16 -1.03 -7.38 10.15
C ALA A 16 -1.32 -8.86 9.94
N LEU A 17 -2.15 -9.44 10.80
CA LEU A 17 -2.66 -10.79 10.64
C LEU A 17 -3.85 -10.74 9.69
N LEU A 18 -3.65 -11.17 8.45
CA LEU A 18 -4.66 -11.20 7.40
C LEU A 18 -4.80 -12.64 6.92
N ASP A 19 -6.03 -13.16 6.83
CA ASP A 19 -6.31 -14.54 6.40
C ASP A 19 -5.51 -15.60 7.19
N GLY A 20 -5.28 -15.37 8.49
CA GLY A 20 -4.50 -16.26 9.36
C GLY A 20 -2.99 -16.20 9.14
N ARG A 21 -2.48 -15.31 8.28
CA ARG A 21 -1.05 -15.13 8.01
C ARG A 21 -0.60 -13.70 8.34
N TRP A 22 0.58 -13.57 8.95
CA TRP A 22 1.21 -12.28 9.13
C TRP A 22 1.74 -11.77 7.78
N ARG A 23 1.32 -10.57 7.39
CA ARG A 23 1.63 -10.00 6.09
C ARG A 23 2.11 -8.56 6.23
N PRO A 24 3.13 -8.15 5.45
CA PRO A 24 3.54 -6.76 5.38
C PRO A 24 2.44 -5.95 4.66
N CYS A 25 2.05 -4.86 5.29
CA CYS A 25 1.05 -3.93 4.80
C CYS A 25 1.58 -2.50 4.93
N LEU A 26 1.08 -1.61 4.07
CA LEU A 26 1.19 -0.18 4.27
C LEU A 26 -0.04 0.32 5.01
N LEU A 27 0.15 1.05 6.11
CA LEU A 27 -0.94 1.75 6.76
C LEU A 27 -1.32 2.97 5.92
N ALA A 28 -2.56 2.98 5.45
CA ALA A 28 -3.08 4.01 4.57
C ALA A 28 -4.24 4.76 5.23
N ARG A 29 -4.47 6.00 4.80
CA ARG A 29 -5.54 6.85 5.29
C ARG A 29 -6.32 7.44 4.13
N ARG A 30 -7.65 7.31 4.21
CA ARG A 30 -8.59 8.00 3.36
C ARG A 30 -9.14 9.21 4.12
N GLN A 31 -8.98 10.39 3.53
CA GLN A 31 -9.55 11.63 4.05
C GLN A 31 -10.95 11.83 3.44
N GLY A 32 -11.98 11.75 4.28
CA GLY A 32 -13.33 12.22 3.96
C GLY A 32 -13.50 13.70 4.34
N LYS A 33 -14.68 14.25 4.02
CA LYS A 33 -15.05 15.63 4.35
C LYS A 33 -15.02 15.88 5.86
N ASP A 34 -15.56 14.91 6.63
CA ASP A 34 -15.75 15.04 8.09
C ASP A 34 -15.21 13.83 8.88
N PHE A 35 -14.56 12.88 8.20
CA PHE A 35 -14.05 11.66 8.81
C PHE A 35 -12.74 11.20 8.19
N GLN A 36 -11.92 10.51 8.96
CA GLN A 36 -10.73 9.81 8.49
C GLN A 36 -10.91 8.31 8.71
N THR A 37 -10.64 7.51 7.68
CA THR A 37 -10.68 6.05 7.77
C THR A 37 -9.30 5.47 7.47
N LEU A 38 -8.86 4.55 8.34
CA LEU A 38 -7.61 3.84 8.17
C LEU A 38 -7.85 2.57 7.37
N HIS A 39 -6.89 2.23 6.52
CA HIS A 39 -6.90 1.02 5.73
C HIS A 39 -5.51 0.38 5.74
N LEU A 40 -5.46 -0.92 5.49
CA LEU A 40 -4.24 -1.67 5.24
C LEU A 40 -4.19 -1.98 3.75
N ALA A 41 -3.07 -1.63 3.12
CA ALA A 41 -2.74 -2.08 1.76
C ALA A 41 -1.74 -3.24 1.86
N PRO A 42 -2.16 -4.50 1.63
CA PRO A 42 -1.23 -5.63 1.59
C PRO A 42 -0.16 -5.40 0.52
N LEU A 43 1.10 -5.74 0.84
CA LEU A 43 2.23 -5.56 -0.08
C LEU A 43 2.70 -6.88 -0.70
N ASP A 44 2.46 -8.00 -0.04
CA ASP A 44 2.91 -9.32 -0.51
C ASP A 44 1.91 -10.45 -0.15
N PRO A 45 1.23 -11.05 -1.15
CA PRO A 45 0.97 -10.43 -2.46
C PRO A 45 0.20 -9.10 -2.30
N PRO A 46 0.29 -8.17 -3.24
CA PRO A 46 -0.60 -7.03 -3.22
C PRO A 46 -2.06 -7.47 -3.43
N GLY A 47 -3.03 -6.69 -2.92
CA GLY A 47 -4.43 -7.08 -2.93
C GLY A 47 -5.40 -5.91 -2.74
N GLU A 48 -6.49 -6.18 -2.05
CA GLU A 48 -7.52 -5.19 -1.74
C GLU A 48 -7.15 -4.34 -0.52
N LEU A 49 -7.60 -3.08 -0.50
CA LEU A 49 -7.59 -2.22 0.66
C LEU A 49 -8.56 -2.73 1.71
N LEU A 50 -8.01 -3.09 2.87
CA LEU A 50 -8.80 -3.60 3.99
C LEU A 50 -9.03 -2.47 5.00
N PRO A 51 -10.28 -2.13 5.36
CA PRO A 51 -10.52 -1.18 6.43
C PRO A 51 -9.95 -1.73 7.74
N VAL A 52 -9.31 -0.86 8.53
CA VAL A 52 -8.75 -1.25 9.84
C VAL A 52 -9.29 -0.36 10.93
N ASP A 53 -9.70 -0.97 12.03
CA ASP A 53 -10.16 -0.24 13.20
C ASP A 53 -8.98 0.53 13.84
N PRO A 54 -9.14 1.80 14.23
CA PRO A 54 -8.11 2.61 14.88
C PRO A 54 -7.46 1.94 16.12
N GLU A 55 -8.19 1.11 16.84
CA GLU A 55 -7.76 0.39 18.04
C GLU A 55 -7.02 -0.92 17.72
N THR A 56 -7.01 -1.33 16.46
CA THR A 56 -6.31 -2.54 16.01
C THR A 56 -4.83 -2.45 16.35
N LYS A 57 -4.31 -3.49 16.99
CA LYS A 57 -2.91 -3.59 17.40
C LYS A 57 -2.05 -4.14 16.25
N LEU A 58 -1.31 -3.25 15.60
CA LEU A 58 -0.41 -3.55 14.50
C LEU A 58 1.04 -3.64 14.98
N ASN A 59 1.85 -4.44 14.29
CA ASN A 59 3.29 -4.48 14.52
C ASN A 59 3.97 -3.49 13.55
N PRO A 60 4.50 -2.34 14.00
CA PRO A 60 5.27 -1.49 13.10
C PRO A 60 6.53 -2.23 12.63
N LEU A 61 6.77 -2.21 11.32
CA LEU A 61 7.96 -2.78 10.71
C LEU A 61 9.03 -1.69 10.59
N PRO A 62 10.26 -1.93 11.10
CA PRO A 62 11.36 -1.00 10.87
C PRO A 62 11.81 -1.13 9.41
N GLY A 63 11.79 -0.02 8.67
CA GLY A 63 12.30 0.02 7.30
C GLY A 63 11.53 1.00 6.42
N GLN A 64 12.07 1.20 5.22
CA GLN A 64 11.42 1.91 4.13
C GLN A 64 11.14 0.92 3.01
N LEU A 65 10.06 1.16 2.26
CA LEU A 65 9.77 0.38 1.07
C LEU A 65 10.80 0.74 0.00
N HIS A 66 11.47 -0.27 -0.56
CA HIS A 66 12.39 -0.07 -1.68
C HIS A 66 11.65 -0.31 -2.99
N LEU A 67 11.62 0.71 -3.84
CA LEU A 67 11.02 0.65 -5.16
C LEU A 67 12.10 0.80 -6.19
N GLU A 68 12.17 -0.15 -7.11
CA GLU A 68 13.09 -0.06 -8.24
C GLU A 68 12.29 0.21 -9.51
N PRO A 69 12.79 1.05 -10.43
CA PRO A 69 12.18 1.20 -11.75
C PRO A 69 12.10 -0.17 -12.42
N THR A 70 10.92 -0.53 -12.88
CA THR A 70 10.81 -1.71 -13.75
C THR A 70 11.50 -1.34 -15.06
N PRO A 71 12.47 -2.12 -15.57
CA PRO A 71 13.14 -1.81 -16.83
C PRO A 71 12.09 -1.72 -17.94
N ALA A 72 11.87 -0.51 -18.45
CA ALA A 72 10.93 -0.25 -19.52
C ALA A 72 11.53 -0.78 -20.83
N THR A 73 11.10 -1.95 -21.27
CA THR A 73 11.32 -2.38 -22.66
C THR A 73 10.45 -1.53 -23.58
N GLY A 74 11.03 -0.44 -24.10
CA GLY A 74 10.46 0.31 -25.23
C GLY A 74 9.36 1.30 -24.86
N GLN A 75 9.49 2.52 -25.39
CA GLN A 75 8.49 3.58 -25.32
C GLN A 75 7.26 3.21 -26.17
N GLU A 76 6.29 2.56 -25.54
CA GLU A 76 4.86 2.70 -25.88
C GLU A 76 4.18 3.34 -24.65
N PRO A 77 2.99 3.99 -24.78
CA PRO A 77 2.15 4.29 -23.63
C PRO A 77 1.93 2.97 -22.89
N GLY A 78 2.63 2.77 -21.78
CA GLY A 78 2.75 1.45 -21.17
C GLY A 78 1.37 0.88 -20.84
N PRO A 79 1.21 -0.45 -20.90
CA PRO A 79 -0.05 -1.10 -20.51
C PRO A 79 -0.48 -0.63 -19.12
N PRO A 80 -1.79 -0.53 -18.83
CA PRO A 80 -2.28 -0.04 -17.55
C PRO A 80 -1.62 -0.82 -16.41
N ILE A 81 -1.05 -0.10 -15.44
CA ILE A 81 -0.39 -0.71 -14.28
C ILE A 81 -1.37 -1.73 -13.67
N PRO A 82 -0.98 -3.00 -13.47
CA PRO A 82 -1.88 -3.98 -12.89
C PRO A 82 -2.19 -3.65 -11.42
N THR A 83 -3.29 -4.20 -10.89
CA THR A 83 -3.54 -4.18 -9.44
C THR A 83 -2.33 -4.77 -8.73
N GLY A 84 -1.84 -4.05 -7.72
CA GLY A 84 -0.64 -4.40 -6.98
C GLY A 84 0.66 -3.90 -7.56
N GLY A 85 0.64 -3.29 -8.75
CA GLY A 85 1.80 -2.59 -9.29
C GLY A 85 2.01 -1.25 -8.58
N ALA A 86 3.28 -0.91 -8.33
CA ALA A 86 3.65 0.46 -8.01
C ALA A 86 3.95 1.25 -9.28
N PHE A 87 3.85 2.56 -9.18
CA PHE A 87 4.26 3.47 -10.23
C PHE A 87 4.71 4.81 -9.63
N SER A 88 5.60 5.50 -10.33
CA SER A 88 5.97 6.88 -10.06
C SER A 88 5.09 7.80 -10.88
N ALA A 89 4.61 8.88 -10.25
CA ALA A 89 3.94 10.00 -10.88
C ALA A 89 4.63 11.31 -10.42
N PRO A 90 4.35 12.47 -11.05
CA PRO A 90 5.02 13.73 -10.70
C PRO A 90 4.91 14.14 -9.22
N ASP A 91 3.86 13.70 -8.52
CA ASP A 91 3.60 14.02 -7.12
C ASP A 91 3.94 12.89 -6.14
N GLY A 92 4.63 11.85 -6.61
CA GLY A 92 5.20 10.81 -5.76
C GLY A 92 5.00 9.40 -6.29
N GLN A 93 5.26 8.44 -5.40
CA GLN A 93 5.19 7.02 -5.70
C GLN A 93 3.89 6.44 -5.15
N TRP A 94 3.22 5.62 -5.95
CA TRP A 94 1.88 5.14 -5.70
C TRP A 94 1.81 3.63 -5.88
N LEU A 95 1.05 2.95 -5.01
CA LEU A 95 0.66 1.55 -5.16
C LEU A 95 -0.78 1.49 -5.65
N LYS A 96 -1.00 0.81 -6.79
CA LYS A 96 -2.34 0.54 -7.28
C LYS A 96 -2.92 -0.65 -6.51
N THR A 97 -4.14 -0.48 -6.01
CA THR A 97 -4.83 -1.46 -5.18
C THR A 97 -6.30 -1.49 -5.56
N GLU A 98 -6.96 -2.60 -5.28
CA GLU A 98 -8.42 -2.66 -5.34
C GLU A 98 -9.03 -2.12 -4.05
N GLU A 99 -10.24 -1.62 -4.13
CA GLU A 99 -11.08 -1.40 -2.96
C GLU A 99 -12.53 -1.77 -3.29
N ASP A 100 -13.22 -2.41 -2.35
CA ASP A 100 -14.67 -2.34 -2.29
C ASP A 100 -15.10 -0.99 -1.69
N TYR A 101 -15.62 -0.12 -2.53
CA TYR A 101 -16.20 1.13 -2.08
C TYR A 101 -17.71 1.10 -2.30
N LYS A 102 -18.45 1.05 -1.18
CA LYS A 102 -19.92 1.00 -1.18
C LYS A 102 -20.48 -0.18 -1.98
N GLY A 103 -19.86 -1.36 -1.91
CA GLY A 103 -20.30 -2.57 -2.60
C GLY A 103 -19.93 -2.60 -4.08
N GLN A 104 -19.04 -1.70 -4.53
CA GLN A 104 -18.55 -1.66 -5.90
C GLN A 104 -17.03 -1.74 -5.91
N ARG A 105 -16.49 -2.79 -6.54
CA ARG A 105 -15.05 -2.95 -6.73
C ARG A 105 -14.53 -1.82 -7.63
N SER A 106 -13.58 -1.07 -7.11
CA SER A 106 -12.96 0.05 -7.81
C SER A 106 -11.45 0.07 -7.59
N LEU A 107 -10.75 0.83 -8.41
CA LEU A 107 -9.30 1.00 -8.31
C LEU A 107 -8.97 2.23 -7.47
N ALA A 108 -8.10 2.02 -6.49
CA ALA A 108 -7.52 3.06 -5.65
C ALA A 108 -5.99 3.08 -5.80
N CYS A 109 -5.40 4.21 -5.45
CA CYS A 109 -3.95 4.38 -5.44
C CYS A 109 -3.54 4.88 -4.06
N VAL A 110 -2.57 4.22 -3.45
CA VAL A 110 -2.03 4.58 -2.13
C VAL A 110 -0.66 5.21 -2.32
N ASN A 111 -0.49 6.43 -1.85
CA ASN A 111 0.81 7.08 -1.86
C ASN A 111 1.74 6.36 -0.87
N LEU A 112 2.88 5.89 -1.36
CA LEU A 112 3.79 5.04 -0.59
C LEU A 112 4.55 5.80 0.50
N ALA A 113 4.74 7.12 0.33
CA ALA A 113 5.40 7.97 1.31
C ALA A 113 4.44 8.49 2.39
N THR A 114 3.23 8.88 2.00
CA THR A 114 2.28 9.55 2.91
C THR A 114 1.13 8.66 3.38
N GLY A 115 0.94 7.47 2.78
CA GLY A 115 -0.20 6.60 3.03
C GLY A 115 -1.54 7.17 2.53
N THR A 116 -1.55 8.27 1.78
CA THR A 116 -2.81 8.89 1.33
C THR A 116 -3.47 8.05 0.25
N ILE A 117 -4.77 7.80 0.38
CA ILE A 117 -5.57 7.06 -0.60
C ILE A 117 -6.23 8.04 -1.58
N ALA A 118 -5.97 7.86 -2.88
CA ALA A 118 -6.60 8.60 -3.97
C ALA A 118 -7.40 7.64 -4.87
N ARG A 119 -8.49 8.13 -5.46
CA ARG A 119 -9.22 7.39 -6.50
C ARG A 119 -8.57 7.61 -7.85
N ARG A 120 -8.40 6.54 -8.64
CA ARG A 120 -8.04 6.55 -10.08
C ARG A 120 -6.92 7.55 -10.46
N ARG A 121 -5.66 7.13 -10.35
CA ARG A 121 -4.49 7.89 -10.86
C ARG A 121 -3.79 7.28 -12.07
N ASP A 122 -4.15 6.07 -12.44
CA ASP A 122 -3.50 5.25 -13.46
C ASP A 122 -3.76 5.69 -14.92
N ARG A 123 -4.44 6.82 -15.13
CA ARG A 123 -4.70 7.41 -16.46
C ARG A 123 -3.84 8.65 -16.75
N GLN A 124 -2.92 9.01 -15.87
CA GLN A 124 -2.02 10.12 -16.13
C GLN A 124 -0.95 9.69 -17.15
N PRO A 125 -0.64 10.51 -18.17
CA PRO A 125 0.30 10.14 -19.24
C PRO A 125 1.75 10.02 -18.77
N GLU A 126 2.07 10.49 -17.57
CA GLU A 126 3.43 10.55 -17.01
C GLU A 126 3.66 9.54 -15.87
N ILE A 127 3.18 8.31 -16.03
CA ILE A 127 3.40 7.24 -15.04
C ILE A 127 4.54 6.31 -15.44
N THR A 128 5.47 6.07 -14.51
CA THR A 128 6.56 5.10 -14.71
C THR A 128 6.32 3.87 -13.81
N PRO A 129 6.17 2.65 -14.35
CA PRO A 129 6.00 1.45 -13.54
C PRO A 129 7.19 1.21 -12.60
N LEU A 130 6.90 0.81 -11.37
CA LEU A 130 7.89 0.46 -10.36
C LEU A 130 7.66 -0.98 -9.88
N THR A 131 8.75 -1.69 -9.63
CA THR A 131 8.73 -2.98 -8.96
C THR A 131 8.79 -2.77 -7.45
N LEU A 132 7.76 -3.26 -6.77
CA LEU A 132 7.69 -3.32 -5.32
C LEU A 132 8.55 -4.47 -4.82
N THR A 133 9.67 -4.15 -4.19
CA THR A 133 10.38 -5.14 -3.39
C THR A 133 9.94 -4.94 -1.94
N PRO A 134 9.15 -5.87 -1.36
CA PRO A 134 8.83 -5.79 0.06
C PRO A 134 10.15 -5.75 0.84
N PRO A 135 10.21 -5.06 2.00
CA PRO A 135 11.44 -4.96 2.76
C PRO A 135 12.01 -6.36 3.01
N THR A 136 13.15 -6.67 2.38
CA THR A 136 13.83 -7.95 2.54
C THR A 136 14.34 -8.07 3.96
N ARG A 137 13.55 -8.72 4.81
CA ARG A 137 14.08 -9.39 5.99
C ARG A 137 13.54 -10.80 6.05
N ARG A 138 14.44 -11.76 5.86
CA ARG A 138 14.29 -13.12 6.40
C ARG A 138 14.10 -12.98 7.90
N TRP A 139 12.87 -13.06 8.38
CA TRP A 139 12.60 -13.20 9.81
C TRP A 139 12.55 -14.69 10.13
N THR A 140 13.65 -15.21 10.67
CA THR A 140 13.60 -16.47 11.41
C THR A 140 12.81 -16.25 12.69
N TRP A 141 11.66 -16.91 12.80
CA TRP A 141 10.88 -16.98 14.03
C TRP A 141 11.74 -17.62 15.13
N ARG A 142 12.36 -16.84 16.00
CA ARG A 142 12.65 -17.37 17.36
C ARG A 142 11.33 -17.29 18.12
N ARG A 143 10.60 -18.42 18.13
CA ARG A 143 9.61 -18.69 19.16
C ARG A 143 10.31 -18.48 20.50
N ARG A 144 9.81 -17.56 21.32
CA ARG A 144 9.97 -17.62 22.77
C ARG A 144 8.62 -17.99 23.35
#